data_AF-D3B932-F1
#
_entry.id   AF-D3B932-F1
#
_cell.length_a   1.000
_cell.length_b   1.000
_cell.length_c   1.000
_cell.angle_alpha   90.00
_cell.angle_beta   90.00
_cell.angle_gamma   90.00
#
_symmetry.space_group_name_H-M   'P 1'
#
loop_
_entity.id
_entity.type
_entity.pdbx_description
1 polymer ?
#
loop_
_entity_poly.entity_id
_entity_poly.type
_entity_poly.pdbx_seq_one_letter_code
_entity_poly.pdbx_strand_id
1 'polypeptide(L)'
;MTIKCLDHQKSNKFICYQCNCLMCSKCIFKHYKDHPDHSDKIEDIDQIKHSLSTLKLDDIIDTTTTNNNSNNFKSQINNKLKSLWESLRSSTFRYQRLSTTENDIKQHFEQLHQYLIIEEKKLNKDIINDKHTITNQIDNNVNHLKYLINMINIFNKLNNINNSDDNNDSGNNSNSEDTSIIPDTTTLYSTTTIMESITTSSSLQSFINHNNQTLFNEYNNYFNIDELLKQHSNDSSSLLLDIIHKYNNQFNESTTNTDNNNLRLSSYKLSIKQPDFNQLNSIIEQSIKFDNIESTESINTTTTNNNDNKQSYIFTTHYEKGATLINTSNNNSIEELKLDYEFYGTYSSIVSIGEYIYIFGGSYNLYKWIKISMKSKSAEHIGDIEGIKGDYFISVCYDGQDHIYLVNGYDINNRIDRFNIKTMKFESYHQLPVGYNHQISSMIFKGSLYSISYKQNLIFQFDLTNKTITDHQIDIKAYSGCHDNNGNFFIFDKTNNRFIKYNVETKQSINLNADHLVNEDHLFVMYHRESPTSSYIYSFGESNDCNFKYSIESNQCEPFFRDIIDHDREWCAFTSISF
;
A
#
# COMPACT_ATOMS: atom_id res chain seq x y z
N MET A 1 -52.05 16.37 -39.96
CA MET A 1 -52.91 17.50 -39.50
C MET A 1 -52.04 18.73 -39.36
N THR A 2 -52.25 19.77 -40.18
CA THR A 2 -51.54 21.05 -40.03
C THR A 2 -52.26 21.89 -38.98
N ILE A 3 -51.60 22.14 -37.85
CA ILE A 3 -52.13 23.00 -36.78
C ILE A 3 -52.14 24.43 -37.32
N LYS A 4 -53.33 24.98 -37.56
CA LYS A 4 -53.53 26.38 -37.99
C LYS A 4 -53.81 27.26 -36.78
N CYS A 5 -53.30 28.48 -36.81
CA CYS A 5 -53.66 29.53 -35.86
C CYS A 5 -55.17 29.77 -35.90
N LEU A 6 -55.83 29.69 -34.74
CA LEU A 6 -57.28 29.82 -34.63
C LEU A 6 -57.79 31.18 -35.14
N ASP A 7 -57.07 32.26 -34.81
CA ASP A 7 -57.47 33.64 -35.13
C ASP A 7 -57.23 34.03 -36.58
N HIS A 8 -56.19 33.46 -37.21
CA HIS A 8 -55.70 33.91 -38.51
C HIS A 8 -55.79 32.84 -39.61
N GLN A 9 -56.13 31.60 -39.27
CA GLN A 9 -56.17 30.44 -40.18
C GLN A 9 -54.87 30.20 -40.98
N LYS A 10 -53.75 30.73 -40.48
CA LYS A 10 -52.40 30.57 -41.04
C LYS A 10 -51.64 29.46 -40.31
N SER A 11 -50.62 28.89 -40.95
CA SER A 11 -49.73 27.95 -40.26
C SER A 11 -48.98 28.63 -39.11
N ASN A 12 -48.83 27.89 -38.01
CA ASN A 12 -47.95 28.30 -36.93
C ASN A 12 -46.50 28.16 -37.40
N LYS A 13 -45.71 29.20 -37.15
CA LYS A 13 -44.30 29.31 -37.56
C LYS A 13 -43.36 29.53 -36.38
N PHE A 14 -43.87 29.92 -35.22
CA PHE A 14 -43.06 30.25 -34.05
C PHE A 14 -43.56 29.51 -32.82
N ILE A 15 -42.66 29.25 -31.88
CA ILE A 15 -42.97 28.74 -30.54
C ILE A 15 -42.31 29.63 -29.50
N CYS A 16 -43.04 29.97 -28.43
CA CYS A 16 -42.45 30.55 -27.23
C CYS A 16 -42.24 29.44 -26.19
N TYR A 17 -41.00 29.21 -25.77
CA TYR A 17 -40.67 28.18 -24.77
C TYR A 17 -41.08 28.54 -23.34
N GLN A 18 -41.28 29.83 -23.04
CA GLN A 18 -41.66 30.28 -21.70
C GLN A 18 -43.13 29.99 -21.38
N CYS A 19 -44.03 30.24 -22.33
CA CYS A 19 -45.47 30.01 -22.18
C CYS A 19 -46.01 28.84 -23.02
N ASN A 20 -45.12 28.12 -23.71
CA ASN A 20 -45.42 26.98 -24.57
C ASN A 20 -46.51 27.26 -25.64
N CYS A 21 -46.50 28.46 -26.22
CA CYS A 21 -47.52 28.90 -27.19
C CYS A 21 -47.02 28.84 -28.64
N LEU A 22 -47.84 28.26 -29.53
CA LEU A 22 -47.59 28.22 -30.97
C LEU A 22 -48.23 29.43 -31.67
N MET A 23 -47.47 30.11 -32.51
CA MET A 23 -47.87 31.39 -33.09
C MET A 23 -47.65 31.42 -34.60
N CYS A 24 -48.57 32.06 -35.34
CA CYS A 24 -48.31 32.47 -36.71
C CYS A 24 -47.58 33.82 -36.75
N SER A 25 -47.13 34.24 -37.93
CA SER A 25 -46.38 35.49 -38.12
C SER A 25 -47.14 36.78 -37.74
N LYS A 26 -48.47 36.74 -37.57
CA LYS A 26 -49.23 37.88 -37.02
C LYS A 26 -49.30 37.84 -35.49
N CYS A 27 -49.44 36.65 -34.91
CA CYS A 27 -49.56 36.47 -33.46
C CYS A 27 -48.25 36.80 -32.73
N ILE A 28 -47.09 36.57 -33.36
CA ILE A 28 -45.80 36.85 -32.74
C ILE A 28 -45.64 38.32 -32.32
N PHE A 29 -46.04 39.27 -33.17
CA PHE A 29 -45.95 40.70 -32.84
C PHE A 29 -46.86 41.11 -31.69
N LYS A 30 -48.05 40.50 -31.62
CA LYS A 30 -48.95 40.69 -30.48
C LYS A 30 -48.32 40.12 -29.21
N HIS A 31 -47.76 38.92 -29.28
CA HIS A 31 -47.11 38.27 -28.15
C HIS A 31 -45.90 39.06 -27.63
N TYR A 32 -45.06 39.62 -28.50
CA TYR A 32 -43.97 40.52 -28.07
C TYR A 32 -44.47 41.77 -27.32
N LYS A 33 -45.63 42.28 -27.71
CA LYS A 33 -46.23 43.45 -27.06
C LYS A 33 -46.81 43.10 -25.70
N ASP A 34 -47.43 41.92 -25.59
CA ASP A 34 -48.08 41.44 -24.37
C ASP A 34 -47.05 40.86 -23.37
N HIS A 35 -45.95 40.28 -23.87
CA HIS A 35 -44.87 39.65 -23.09
C HIS A 35 -43.47 40.02 -23.64
N PRO A 36 -42.98 41.25 -23.37
CA PRO A 36 -41.69 41.72 -23.89
C PRO A 36 -40.49 40.88 -23.39
N ASP A 37 -40.60 40.29 -22.21
CA ASP A 37 -39.59 39.47 -21.54
C ASP A 37 -39.45 38.06 -22.16
N HIS A 38 -40.38 37.63 -23.01
CA HIS A 38 -40.28 36.36 -23.71
C HIS A 38 -39.42 36.41 -24.98
N SER A 39 -38.86 37.58 -25.30
CA SER A 39 -38.33 37.84 -26.64
C SER A 39 -37.18 36.93 -27.06
N ASP A 40 -36.35 36.50 -26.12
CA ASP A 40 -35.23 35.58 -26.30
C ASP A 40 -35.65 34.10 -26.20
N LYS A 41 -36.91 33.82 -25.88
CA LYS A 41 -37.48 32.47 -25.73
C LYS A 41 -38.36 32.05 -26.91
N ILE A 42 -38.41 32.84 -27.98
CA ILE A 42 -39.21 32.57 -29.17
C ILE A 42 -38.31 32.07 -30.29
N GLU A 43 -38.65 30.93 -30.88
CA GLU A 43 -37.91 30.36 -32.02
C GLU A 43 -38.83 30.09 -33.21
N ASP A 44 -38.27 30.24 -34.40
CA ASP A 44 -38.93 29.84 -35.65
C ASP A 44 -38.83 28.31 -35.84
N ILE A 45 -39.94 27.67 -36.20
CA ILE A 45 -40.04 26.23 -36.42
C ILE A 45 -39.10 25.77 -37.55
N ASP A 46 -38.93 26.56 -38.61
CA ASP A 46 -38.01 26.24 -39.70
C ASP A 46 -36.55 26.30 -39.21
N GLN A 47 -36.23 27.21 -38.29
CA GLN A 47 -34.92 27.26 -37.62
C GLN A 47 -34.71 26.06 -36.70
N ILE A 48 -35.70 25.69 -35.89
CA ILE A 48 -35.66 24.48 -35.04
C ILE A 48 -35.40 23.26 -35.92
N LYS A 49 -36.13 23.11 -37.03
CA LYS A 49 -35.96 22.00 -37.97
C LYS A 49 -34.56 21.97 -38.56
N HIS A 50 -34.04 23.12 -38.97
CA HIS A 50 -32.68 23.25 -39.49
C HIS A 50 -31.64 22.86 -38.42
N SER A 51 -31.73 23.40 -37.21
CA SER A 51 -30.84 23.09 -36.09
C SER A 51 -30.87 21.61 -35.72
N LEU A 52 -32.04 20.96 -35.72
CA LEU A 52 -32.16 19.52 -35.47
C LEU A 52 -31.56 18.68 -36.60
N SER A 53 -31.74 19.08 -37.86
CA SER A 53 -31.19 18.35 -39.02
C SER A 53 -29.67 18.47 -39.18
N THR A 54 -29.08 19.53 -38.61
CA THR A 54 -27.64 19.82 -38.66
C THR A 54 -26.93 19.47 -37.36
N LEU A 55 -27.67 19.00 -36.35
CA LEU A 55 -27.13 18.59 -35.07
C LEU A 55 -26.20 17.38 -35.25
N LYS A 56 -24.90 17.60 -35.15
CA LYS A 56 -23.93 16.52 -34.95
C LYS A 56 -23.79 16.27 -33.46
N LEU A 57 -23.95 15.01 -33.06
CA LEU A 57 -23.89 14.62 -31.66
C LEU A 57 -22.50 14.90 -31.06
N ASP A 58 -21.46 14.84 -31.89
CA ASP A 58 -20.07 15.10 -31.51
C ASP A 58 -19.84 16.55 -31.05
N ASP A 59 -20.59 17.52 -31.60
CA ASP A 59 -20.47 18.94 -31.25
C ASP A 59 -21.03 19.26 -29.84
N ILE A 60 -21.77 18.33 -29.23
CA ILE A 60 -22.30 18.46 -27.86
C ILE A 60 -21.26 18.06 -26.82
N ILE A 61 -20.31 17.19 -27.19
CA ILE A 61 -19.43 16.48 -26.24
C ILE A 61 -18.11 17.23 -25.99
N ASP A 62 -17.54 17.91 -27.00
CA ASP A 62 -16.24 18.57 -26.89
C ASP A 62 -16.31 20.08 -27.16
N THR A 63 -16.39 20.89 -26.10
CA THR A 63 -16.14 22.34 -26.20
C THR A 63 -15.12 22.81 -25.16
N THR A 64 -13.91 22.25 -25.23
CA THR A 64 -12.70 22.96 -24.78
C THR A 64 -11.95 23.63 -25.94
N THR A 65 -12.35 23.38 -27.19
CA THR A 65 -11.69 23.97 -28.37
C THR A 65 -12.35 25.29 -28.77
N THR A 66 -11.86 26.39 -28.21
CA THR A 66 -12.04 27.74 -28.77
C THR A 66 -11.36 27.83 -30.13
N ASN A 67 -12.11 27.78 -31.24
CA ASN A 67 -11.88 28.70 -32.36
C ASN A 67 -12.95 28.71 -33.48
N ASN A 68 -13.25 29.95 -33.90
CA ASN A 68 -13.71 30.45 -35.20
C ASN A 68 -15.18 30.28 -35.67
N ASN A 69 -15.93 31.38 -35.45
CA ASN A 69 -16.60 32.19 -36.47
C ASN A 69 -17.59 31.51 -37.44
N SER A 70 -18.43 30.59 -36.98
CA SER A 70 -19.72 30.35 -37.65
C SER A 70 -20.86 30.79 -36.74
N ASN A 71 -21.70 31.72 -37.23
CA ASN A 71 -22.93 32.19 -36.60
C ASN A 71 -23.99 31.07 -36.60
N ASN A 72 -23.70 29.95 -35.96
CA ASN A 72 -24.64 28.84 -35.81
C ASN A 72 -25.63 29.22 -34.71
N PHE A 73 -26.88 29.51 -35.11
CA PHE A 73 -28.03 29.67 -34.22
C PHE A 73 -28.12 28.45 -33.28
N LYS A 74 -27.87 28.66 -31.98
CA LYS A 74 -28.03 27.64 -30.94
C LYS A 74 -29.50 27.60 -30.52
N SER A 75 -30.21 26.53 -30.85
CA SER A 75 -31.59 26.34 -30.41
C SER A 75 -31.68 26.11 -28.89
N GLN A 76 -32.82 26.44 -28.29
CA GLN A 76 -33.15 26.15 -26.88
C GLN A 76 -33.05 24.65 -26.58
N ILE A 77 -33.31 23.79 -27.57
CA ILE A 77 -33.15 22.34 -27.45
C ILE A 77 -31.68 21.97 -27.24
N ASN A 78 -30.75 22.59 -27.97
CA ASN A 78 -29.31 22.34 -27.80
C ASN A 78 -28.81 22.81 -26.43
N ASN A 79 -29.28 23.97 -25.97
CA ASN A 79 -28.95 24.47 -24.63
C ASN A 79 -29.49 23.53 -23.55
N LYS A 80 -30.71 22.99 -23.73
CA LYS A 80 -31.29 22.02 -22.80
C LYS A 80 -30.52 20.70 -22.78
N LEU A 81 -30.17 20.16 -23.95
CA LEU A 81 -29.34 18.95 -24.07
C LEU A 81 -27.98 19.15 -23.39
N LYS A 82 -27.32 20.28 -23.62
CA LYS A 82 -26.06 20.62 -22.96
C LYS A 82 -26.23 20.71 -21.45
N SER A 83 -27.25 21.41 -20.96
CA SER A 83 -27.50 21.53 -19.52
C SER A 83 -27.78 20.17 -18.85
N LEU A 84 -28.51 19.28 -19.52
CA LEU A 84 -28.76 17.93 -19.05
C LEU A 84 -27.48 17.09 -19.06
N TRP A 85 -26.67 17.19 -20.11
CA TRP A 85 -25.38 16.51 -20.19
C TRP A 85 -24.43 16.95 -19.08
N GLU A 86 -24.28 18.26 -18.86
CA GLU A 86 -23.45 18.79 -17.77
C GLU A 86 -23.97 18.38 -16.39
N SER A 87 -25.30 18.38 -16.20
CA SER A 87 -25.93 17.91 -14.96
C SER A 87 -25.69 16.42 -14.71
N LEU A 88 -25.83 15.59 -15.74
CA LEU A 88 -25.52 14.15 -15.68
C LEU A 88 -24.03 13.94 -15.36
N ARG A 89 -23.15 14.63 -16.08
CA ARG A 89 -21.69 14.56 -15.89
C ARG A 89 -21.30 14.96 -14.46
N SER A 90 -21.81 16.09 -13.97
CA SER A 90 -21.59 16.57 -12.60
C SER A 90 -22.09 15.56 -11.56
N SER A 91 -23.29 15.02 -11.77
CA SER A 91 -23.87 14.01 -10.88
C SER A 91 -23.05 12.71 -10.86
N THR A 92 -22.58 12.26 -12.03
CA THR A 92 -21.70 11.09 -12.16
C THR A 92 -20.37 11.30 -11.46
N PHE A 93 -19.73 12.46 -11.64
CA PHE A 93 -18.49 12.78 -10.94
C PHE A 93 -18.68 12.82 -9.42
N ARG A 94 -19.78 13.43 -8.94
CA ARG A 94 -20.12 13.44 -7.52
C ARG A 94 -20.30 12.02 -6.98
N TYR A 95 -21.04 11.17 -7.70
CA TYR A 95 -21.22 9.76 -7.32
C TYR A 95 -19.89 9.01 -7.26
N GLN A 96 -19.03 9.17 -8.27
CA GLN A 96 -17.70 8.55 -8.30
C GLN A 96 -16.85 9.00 -7.12
N ARG A 97 -16.82 10.30 -6.79
CA ARG A 97 -16.10 10.84 -5.64
C ARG A 97 -16.61 10.28 -4.31
N LEU A 98 -17.94 10.16 -4.16
CA LEU A 98 -18.55 9.54 -2.98
C LEU A 98 -18.15 8.06 -2.87
N SER A 99 -18.18 7.34 -4.00
CA SER A 99 -17.75 5.94 -4.07
C SER A 99 -16.26 5.76 -3.70
N THR A 100 -15.38 6.64 -4.17
CA THR A 100 -13.97 6.66 -3.75
C THR A 100 -13.83 6.92 -2.25
N THR A 101 -14.51 7.94 -1.72
CA THR A 101 -14.45 8.28 -0.29
C THR A 101 -14.97 7.12 0.58
N GLU A 102 -16.04 6.45 0.15
CA GLU A 102 -16.57 5.26 0.82
C GLU A 102 -15.52 4.12 0.84
N ASN A 103 -14.81 3.90 -0.26
CA ASN A 103 -13.77 2.89 -0.36
C ASN A 103 -12.55 3.23 0.51
N ASP A 104 -12.15 4.51 0.58
CA ASP A 104 -11.04 4.96 1.43
C ASP A 104 -11.36 4.72 2.92
N ILE A 105 -12.59 5.00 3.35
CA ILE A 105 -13.08 4.68 4.71
C ILE A 105 -12.98 3.17 4.98
N LYS A 106 -13.47 2.33 4.05
CA LYS A 106 -13.40 0.87 4.20
C LYS A 106 -11.96 0.38 4.30
N GLN A 107 -11.06 0.91 3.45
CA GLN A 107 -9.66 0.51 3.43
C GLN A 107 -8.93 0.89 4.72
N HIS A 108 -9.21 2.06 5.29
CA HIS A 108 -8.64 2.49 6.58
C HIS A 108 -9.01 1.52 7.71
N PHE A 109 -10.28 1.15 7.83
CA PHE A 109 -10.72 0.21 8.87
C PHE A 109 -10.23 -1.23 8.63
N GLU A 110 -10.08 -1.63 7.37
CA GLU A 110 -9.45 -2.92 7.04
C GLU A 110 -7.99 -2.96 7.53
N GLN A 111 -7.21 -1.89 7.34
CA GLN A 111 -5.83 -1.81 7.84
C GLN A 111 -5.77 -1.94 9.37
N LEU A 112 -6.66 -1.24 10.09
CA LEU A 112 -6.74 -1.32 11.54
C LEU A 112 -7.10 -2.74 12.00
N HIS A 113 -8.05 -3.39 11.32
CA HIS A 113 -8.44 -4.77 11.60
C HIS A 113 -7.28 -5.75 11.38
N GLN A 114 -6.53 -5.61 10.28
CA GLN A 114 -5.35 -6.44 10.01
C GLN A 114 -4.27 -6.27 11.09
N TYR A 115 -4.05 -5.04 11.57
CA TYR A 115 -3.12 -4.77 12.67
C TYR A 115 -3.53 -5.51 13.95
N LEU A 116 -4.82 -5.46 14.31
CA LEU A 116 -5.35 -6.17 15.48
C LEU A 116 -5.19 -7.69 15.36
N ILE A 117 -5.43 -8.27 14.18
CA ILE A 117 -5.20 -9.70 13.90
C ILE A 117 -3.72 -10.08 14.11
N ILE A 118 -2.78 -9.22 13.69
CA ILE A 118 -1.35 -9.48 13.86
C ILE A 118 -0.96 -9.51 15.34
N GLU A 119 -1.41 -8.52 16.12
CA GLU A 119 -1.12 -8.49 17.55
C GLU A 119 -1.81 -9.64 18.31
N GLU A 120 -3.01 -10.06 17.91
CA GLU A 120 -3.64 -11.28 18.43
C GLU A 120 -2.78 -12.53 18.18
N LYS A 121 -2.35 -12.73 16.92
CA LYS A 121 -1.50 -13.87 16.55
C LYS A 121 -0.18 -13.88 17.30
N LYS A 122 0.41 -12.70 17.53
CA LYS A 122 1.66 -12.53 18.28
C LYS A 122 1.51 -12.93 19.73
N LEU A 123 0.42 -12.53 20.40
CA LEU A 123 0.12 -12.95 21.78
C LEU A 123 -0.15 -14.46 21.88
N ASN A 124 -0.80 -15.05 20.86
CA ASN A 124 -1.14 -16.47 20.85
C ASN A 124 0.00 -17.40 20.42
N LYS A 125 1.07 -16.86 19.81
CA LYS A 125 2.15 -17.65 19.18
C LYS A 125 2.78 -18.67 20.13
N ASP A 126 3.21 -18.22 21.30
CA ASP A 126 3.91 -19.09 22.25
C ASP A 126 2.97 -20.13 22.86
N ILE A 127 1.71 -19.75 23.12
CA ILE A 127 0.66 -20.67 23.58
C ILE A 127 0.39 -21.77 22.53
N ILE A 128 0.30 -21.39 21.25
CA ILE A 128 0.08 -22.35 20.16
C ILE A 128 1.27 -23.30 20.03
N ASN A 129 2.50 -22.79 20.12
CA ASN A 129 3.71 -23.60 20.08
C ASN A 129 3.76 -24.59 21.25
N ASP A 130 3.44 -24.15 22.46
CA ASP A 130 3.39 -25.03 23.64
C ASP A 130 2.30 -26.09 23.49
N LYS A 131 1.10 -25.71 23.02
CA LYS A 131 0.02 -26.68 22.74
C LYS A 131 0.47 -27.72 21.72
N HIS A 132 1.15 -27.32 20.66
CA HIS A 132 1.67 -28.26 19.66
C HIS A 132 2.73 -29.20 20.25
N THR A 133 3.65 -28.67 21.08
CA THR A 133 4.65 -29.49 21.79
C THR A 133 3.98 -30.52 22.70
N ILE A 134 2.96 -30.10 23.46
CA ILE A 134 2.20 -30.99 24.35
C ILE A 134 1.42 -32.04 23.55
N THR A 135 0.77 -31.65 22.44
CA THR A 135 0.08 -32.58 21.53
C THR A 135 1.04 -33.66 21.02
N ASN A 136 2.21 -33.27 20.51
CA ASN A 136 3.23 -34.22 20.06
C ASN A 136 3.70 -35.16 21.17
N GLN A 137 3.86 -34.65 22.39
CA GLN A 137 4.25 -35.48 23.55
C GLN A 137 3.16 -36.48 23.92
N ILE A 138 1.89 -36.07 23.89
CA ILE A 138 0.76 -36.95 24.16
C ILE A 138 0.69 -38.04 23.10
N ASP A 139 0.81 -37.70 21.82
CA ASP A 139 0.81 -38.69 20.73
C ASP A 139 1.96 -39.69 20.86
N ASN A 140 3.17 -39.22 21.18
CA ASN A 140 4.31 -40.07 21.46
C ASN A 140 4.02 -41.00 22.65
N ASN A 141 3.57 -40.47 23.78
CA ASN A 141 3.28 -41.27 24.97
C ASN A 141 2.15 -42.29 24.74
N VAL A 142 1.12 -41.94 23.98
CA VAL A 142 0.04 -42.84 23.59
C VAL A 142 0.58 -43.96 22.70
N ASN A 143 1.49 -43.66 21.78
CA ASN A 143 2.15 -44.68 20.96
C ASN A 143 3.03 -45.61 21.80
N HIS A 144 3.82 -45.09 22.74
CA HIS A 144 4.56 -45.91 23.71
C HIS A 144 3.62 -46.84 24.48
N LEU A 145 2.49 -46.31 24.96
CA LEU A 145 1.50 -47.08 25.70
C LEU A 145 0.85 -48.17 24.84
N LYS A 146 0.48 -47.87 23.58
CA LYS A 146 -0.04 -48.88 22.63
C LYS A 146 0.92 -50.05 22.48
N TYR A 147 2.21 -49.76 22.30
CA TYR A 147 3.24 -50.80 22.20
C TYR A 147 3.35 -51.64 23.47
N LEU A 148 3.36 -51.01 24.65
CA LEU A 148 3.43 -51.71 25.93
C LEU A 148 2.22 -52.61 26.17
N ILE A 149 1.00 -52.12 25.90
CA ILE A 149 -0.23 -52.91 26.05
C ILE A 149 -0.24 -54.10 25.08
N ASN A 150 0.22 -53.90 23.83
CA ASN A 150 0.35 -54.99 22.89
C ASN A 150 1.34 -56.06 23.35
N MET A 151 2.49 -55.68 23.93
CA MET A 151 3.42 -56.64 24.52
C MET A 151 2.77 -57.46 25.66
N ILE A 152 2.01 -56.80 26.55
CA ILE A 152 1.28 -57.47 27.64
C ILE A 152 0.25 -58.46 27.08
N ASN A 153 -0.54 -58.03 26.08
CA ASN A 153 -1.55 -58.87 25.45
C ASN A 153 -0.93 -60.10 24.78
N ILE A 154 0.20 -59.93 24.09
CA ILE A 154 0.95 -61.04 23.47
C ILE A 154 1.43 -62.02 24.54
N PHE A 155 2.04 -61.52 25.62
CA PHE A 155 2.55 -62.37 26.69
C PHE A 155 1.43 -63.17 27.39
N ASN A 156 0.28 -62.53 27.62
CA ASN A 156 -0.89 -63.20 28.18
C ASN A 156 -1.42 -64.29 27.24
N LYS A 157 -1.45 -64.06 25.92
CA LYS A 157 -1.82 -65.08 24.93
C LYS A 157 -0.85 -66.27 24.93
N LEU A 158 0.46 -66.02 24.98
CA LEU A 158 1.50 -67.06 25.02
C LEU A 158 1.41 -67.94 26.29
N ASN A 159 1.18 -67.34 27.46
CA ASN A 159 1.05 -68.08 28.72
C ASN A 159 -0.22 -68.94 28.78
N ASN A 160 -1.29 -68.52 28.10
CA ASN A 160 -2.52 -69.31 28.02
C ASN A 160 -2.37 -70.52 27.09
N ILE A 161 -1.55 -70.42 26.04
CA ILE A 161 -1.25 -71.54 25.13
C ILE A 161 -0.41 -72.62 25.82
N ASN A 162 0.52 -72.23 26.70
CA ASN A 162 1.40 -73.18 27.41
C ASN A 162 0.75 -73.88 28.61
N ASN A 163 -0.46 -73.46 29.04
CA ASN A 163 -1.18 -74.05 30.17
C ASN A 163 -2.35 -74.95 29.76
N SER A 164 -2.61 -75.12 28.45
CA SER A 164 -3.60 -76.10 27.97
C SER A 164 -2.93 -77.45 27.71
N ASP A 165 -2.54 -78.14 28.78
CA ASP A 165 -2.39 -79.59 28.74
C ASP A 165 -3.80 -80.21 28.74
N ASP A 166 -4.09 -80.94 27.65
CA ASP A 166 -5.12 -81.97 27.50
C ASP A 166 -6.48 -81.77 28.21
N ASN A 167 -7.52 -81.43 27.42
CA ASN A 167 -8.61 -82.38 27.11
C ASN A 167 -9.75 -81.76 26.29
N ASN A 168 -10.18 -82.55 25.31
CA ASN A 168 -11.49 -82.59 24.63
C ASN A 168 -11.88 -81.47 23.65
N ASP A 169 -11.65 -81.78 22.37
CA ASP A 169 -12.70 -82.07 21.38
C ASP A 169 -14.13 -81.63 21.74
N SER A 170 -14.55 -80.49 21.19
CA SER A 170 -15.86 -80.40 20.53
C SER A 170 -15.87 -79.19 19.61
N GLY A 171 -16.06 -79.44 18.32
CA GLY A 171 -16.26 -78.40 17.33
C GLY A 171 -17.44 -77.50 17.70
N ASN A 172 -17.19 -76.20 17.74
CA ASN A 172 -18.23 -75.22 17.48
C ASN A 172 -17.66 -74.13 16.59
N ASN A 173 -17.83 -74.38 15.30
CA ASN A 173 -17.63 -73.45 14.22
C ASN A 173 -18.81 -72.45 14.25
N SER A 174 -18.73 -71.41 15.08
CA SER A 174 -19.59 -70.24 14.92
C SER A 174 -18.76 -69.12 14.29
N ASN A 175 -18.65 -69.20 12.96
CA ASN A 175 -18.45 -68.01 12.14
C ASN A 175 -19.66 -67.08 12.38
N SER A 176 -19.56 -66.18 13.36
CA SER A 176 -20.25 -64.91 13.29
C SER A 176 -19.27 -63.91 12.70
N GLU A 177 -19.19 -63.88 11.37
CA GLU A 177 -18.83 -62.65 10.65
C GLU A 177 -19.93 -61.62 10.91
N ASP A 178 -20.00 -61.09 12.14
CA ASP A 178 -20.73 -59.87 12.40
C ASP A 178 -19.75 -58.74 12.07
N THR A 179 -19.64 -58.48 10.76
CA THR A 179 -19.03 -57.26 10.24
C THR A 179 -19.95 -56.10 10.62
N SER A 180 -19.97 -55.75 11.91
CA SER A 180 -20.54 -54.50 12.36
C SER A 180 -19.78 -53.43 11.60
N ILE A 181 -20.47 -52.74 10.69
CA ILE A 181 -19.95 -51.59 9.94
C ILE A 181 -19.40 -50.63 11.00
N ILE A 182 -18.08 -50.64 11.19
CA ILE A 182 -17.40 -49.72 12.08
C ILE A 182 -17.68 -48.35 11.47
N PRO A 183 -18.44 -47.46 12.13
CA PRO A 183 -18.67 -46.11 11.62
C PRO A 183 -17.30 -45.45 11.41
N ASP A 184 -17.18 -44.55 10.45
CA ASP A 184 -15.92 -43.87 10.15
C ASP A 184 -15.33 -43.27 11.44
N THR A 185 -14.34 -43.97 12.02
CA THR A 185 -13.76 -43.69 13.34
C THR A 185 -12.57 -42.74 13.23
N THR A 186 -12.34 -42.14 12.06
CA THR A 186 -11.22 -41.21 11.83
C THR A 186 -11.16 -40.08 12.87
N THR A 187 -12.30 -39.64 13.41
CA THR A 187 -12.38 -38.63 14.48
C THR A 187 -11.89 -39.13 15.85
N LEU A 188 -12.02 -40.44 16.13
CA LEU A 188 -11.60 -41.07 17.40
C LEU A 188 -10.07 -41.19 17.54
N TYR A 189 -9.34 -41.02 16.43
CA TYR A 189 -7.87 -41.01 16.43
C TYR A 189 -7.27 -39.62 16.61
N SER A 190 -8.10 -38.57 16.72
CA SER A 190 -7.59 -37.23 16.99
C SER A 190 -7.02 -37.15 18.41
N THR A 191 -5.88 -36.46 18.57
CA THR A 191 -5.26 -36.26 19.89
C THR A 191 -6.23 -35.63 20.87
N THR A 192 -7.14 -34.76 20.40
CA THR A 192 -8.21 -34.15 21.21
C THR A 192 -9.13 -35.18 21.84
N THR A 193 -9.64 -36.12 21.06
CA THR A 193 -10.52 -37.19 21.57
C THR A 193 -9.78 -38.13 22.52
N ILE A 194 -8.50 -38.39 22.25
CA ILE A 194 -7.64 -39.19 23.14
C ILE A 194 -7.45 -38.47 24.49
N MET A 195 -7.17 -37.16 24.47
CA MET A 195 -7.06 -36.34 25.68
C MET A 195 -8.36 -36.34 26.49
N GLU A 196 -9.51 -36.17 25.84
CA GLU A 196 -10.82 -36.26 26.50
C GLU A 196 -11.02 -37.63 27.17
N SER A 197 -10.67 -38.71 26.46
CA SER A 197 -10.77 -40.07 27.03
C SER A 197 -9.82 -40.29 28.21
N ILE A 198 -8.60 -39.75 28.16
CA ILE A 198 -7.65 -39.80 29.30
C ILE A 198 -8.24 -39.07 30.51
N THR A 199 -8.78 -37.87 30.32
CA THR A 199 -9.33 -37.06 31.44
C THR A 199 -10.61 -37.63 32.05
N THR A 200 -11.42 -38.34 31.26
CA THR A 200 -12.67 -38.97 31.71
C THR A 200 -12.46 -40.36 32.30
N SER A 201 -11.32 -40.99 32.05
CA SER A 201 -10.97 -42.30 32.61
C SER A 201 -10.47 -42.18 34.04
N SER A 202 -11.08 -42.95 34.95
CA SER A 202 -10.70 -42.96 36.37
C SER A 202 -9.36 -43.66 36.66
N SER A 203 -8.88 -44.47 35.72
CA SER A 203 -7.64 -45.24 35.82
C SER A 203 -7.12 -45.63 34.44
N LEU A 204 -5.85 -46.05 34.36
CA LEU A 204 -5.25 -46.61 33.15
C LEU A 204 -6.04 -47.81 32.61
N GLN A 205 -6.50 -48.70 33.49
CA GLN A 205 -7.31 -49.86 33.08
C GLN A 205 -8.65 -49.43 32.47
N SER A 206 -9.32 -48.45 33.09
CA SER A 206 -10.56 -47.89 32.55
C SER A 206 -10.33 -47.26 31.17
N PHE A 207 -9.21 -46.55 31.00
CA PHE A 207 -8.83 -45.93 29.73
C PHE A 207 -8.58 -46.97 28.63
N ILE A 208 -7.83 -48.03 28.94
CA ILE A 208 -7.55 -49.11 28.00
C ILE A 208 -8.85 -49.81 27.60
N ASN A 209 -9.70 -50.16 28.57
CA ASN A 209 -10.97 -50.85 28.31
C ASN A 209 -11.91 -49.99 27.44
N HIS A 210 -11.99 -48.69 27.72
CA HIS A 210 -12.84 -47.77 26.96
C HIS A 210 -12.37 -47.57 25.51
N ASN A 211 -11.07 -47.71 25.26
CA ASN A 211 -10.47 -47.55 23.93
C ASN A 211 -10.02 -48.88 23.31
N ASN A 212 -10.52 -50.01 23.80
CA ASN A 212 -10.06 -51.33 23.37
C ASN A 212 -10.45 -51.63 21.91
N GLN A 213 -11.58 -51.10 21.45
CA GLN A 213 -12.03 -51.29 20.07
C GLN A 213 -11.37 -50.31 19.08
N THR A 214 -10.62 -49.32 19.57
CA THR A 214 -10.03 -48.24 18.76
C THR A 214 -8.51 -48.18 18.92
N LEU A 215 -8.00 -47.51 19.97
CA LEU A 215 -6.58 -47.27 20.20
C LEU A 215 -5.80 -48.56 20.49
N PHE A 216 -6.41 -49.52 21.20
CA PHE A 216 -5.76 -50.74 21.68
C PHE A 216 -6.30 -52.02 21.01
N ASN A 217 -6.91 -51.89 19.83
CA ASN A 217 -7.52 -53.01 19.14
C ASN A 217 -6.52 -54.16 18.88
N GLU A 218 -6.92 -55.39 19.24
CA GLU A 218 -6.10 -56.59 19.15
C GLU A 218 -5.63 -56.94 17.72
N TYR A 219 -6.32 -56.40 16.70
CA TYR A 219 -5.93 -56.58 15.30
C TYR A 219 -4.77 -55.69 14.84
N ASN A 220 -4.32 -54.73 15.67
CA ASN A 220 -3.12 -53.95 15.39
C ASN A 220 -1.86 -54.78 15.68
N ASN A 221 -1.50 -55.67 14.76
CA ASN A 221 -0.39 -56.59 14.89
C ASN A 221 0.97 -55.89 14.65
N TYR A 222 1.37 -54.97 15.54
CA TYR A 222 2.62 -54.20 15.42
C TYR A 222 3.88 -55.06 15.34
N PHE A 223 3.83 -56.30 15.82
CA PHE A 223 4.98 -57.19 15.89
C PHE A 223 4.92 -58.36 14.89
N ASN A 224 3.87 -58.45 14.06
CA ASN A 224 3.60 -59.60 13.19
C ASN A 224 3.78 -60.95 13.92
N ILE A 225 2.96 -61.15 14.95
CA ILE A 225 3.10 -62.25 15.93
C ILE A 225 3.14 -63.63 15.25
N ASP A 226 2.39 -63.85 14.17
CA ASP A 226 2.35 -65.13 13.45
C ASP A 226 3.68 -65.47 12.77
N GLU A 227 4.44 -64.44 12.36
CA GLU A 227 5.78 -64.60 11.81
C GLU A 227 6.80 -64.86 12.92
N LEU A 228 6.67 -64.13 14.04
CA LEU A 228 7.54 -64.27 15.21
C LEU A 228 7.40 -65.64 15.90
N LEU A 229 6.17 -66.17 16.02
CA LEU A 229 5.90 -67.50 16.57
C LEU A 229 6.60 -68.61 15.75
N LYS A 230 6.63 -68.47 14.42
CA LYS A 230 7.31 -69.41 13.51
C LYS A 230 8.84 -69.35 13.64
N GLN A 231 9.39 -68.17 13.86
CA GLN A 231 10.85 -67.96 13.95
C GLN A 231 11.44 -68.53 15.24
N HIS A 232 10.70 -68.46 16.36
CA HIS A 232 11.21 -68.84 17.68
C HIS A 232 10.78 -70.24 18.15
N SER A 233 10.22 -71.07 17.26
CA SER A 233 9.83 -72.47 17.57
C SER A 233 8.97 -72.61 18.84
N ASN A 234 8.07 -71.65 19.07
CA ASN A 234 7.23 -71.54 20.27
C ASN A 234 7.98 -71.39 21.62
N ASP A 235 9.29 -71.05 21.63
CA ASP A 235 9.97 -70.67 22.87
C ASP A 235 9.52 -69.27 23.32
N SER A 236 8.60 -69.28 24.29
CA SER A 236 8.05 -68.08 24.91
C SER A 236 9.11 -67.14 25.50
N SER A 237 10.25 -67.67 25.96
CA SER A 237 11.30 -66.85 26.59
C SER A 237 12.11 -66.08 25.55
N SER A 238 12.51 -66.74 24.46
CA SER A 238 13.22 -66.09 23.34
C SER A 238 12.33 -65.08 22.60
N LEU A 239 11.04 -65.40 22.43
CA LEU A 239 10.07 -64.50 21.82
C LEU A 239 9.84 -63.23 22.66
N LEU A 240 9.73 -63.37 23.98
CA LEU A 240 9.62 -62.23 24.89
C LEU A 240 10.85 -61.31 24.80
N LEU A 241 12.04 -61.90 24.75
CA LEU A 241 13.29 -61.14 24.66
C LEU A 241 13.38 -60.37 23.34
N ASP A 242 12.96 -60.97 22.21
CA ASP A 242 12.94 -60.31 20.90
C ASP A 242 11.92 -59.16 20.84
N ILE A 243 10.74 -59.36 21.42
CA ILE A 243 9.71 -58.30 21.52
C ILE A 243 10.21 -57.12 22.37
N ILE A 244 10.85 -57.39 23.53
CA ILE A 244 11.45 -56.35 24.38
C ILE A 244 12.58 -55.64 23.63
N HIS A 245 13.42 -56.38 22.91
CA HIS A 245 14.51 -55.82 22.11
C HIS A 245 13.99 -54.91 20.99
N LYS A 246 12.92 -55.31 20.27
CA LYS A 246 12.29 -54.48 19.24
C LYS A 246 11.66 -53.21 19.81
N TYR A 247 10.97 -53.32 20.95
CA TYR A 247 10.45 -52.15 21.68
C TYR A 247 11.58 -51.18 22.03
N ASN A 248 12.65 -51.70 22.65
CA ASN A 248 13.80 -50.90 23.04
C ASN A 248 14.47 -50.24 21.83
N ASN A 249 14.64 -50.92 20.70
CA ASN A 249 15.24 -50.30 19.51
C ASN A 249 14.36 -49.20 18.91
N GLN A 250 13.04 -49.35 18.96
CA GLN A 250 12.12 -48.34 18.43
C GLN A 250 12.04 -47.08 19.30
N PHE A 251 12.26 -47.21 20.61
CA PHE A 251 12.03 -46.12 21.57
C PHE A 251 13.27 -45.69 22.37
N ASN A 252 14.43 -46.36 22.24
CA ASN A 252 15.67 -45.97 22.93
C ASN A 252 16.52 -44.96 22.15
N GLU A 253 16.38 -44.82 20.83
CA GLU A 253 17.12 -43.76 20.09
C GLU A 253 16.64 -42.33 20.44
N SER A 254 15.48 -42.18 21.08
CA SER A 254 14.97 -40.91 21.60
C SER A 254 15.33 -40.63 23.07
N THR A 255 16.09 -41.51 23.74
CA THR A 255 16.50 -41.32 25.15
C THR A 255 17.76 -40.46 25.33
N THR A 256 18.03 -39.53 24.40
CA THR A 256 18.59 -38.25 24.86
C THR A 256 17.50 -37.54 25.64
N ASN A 257 17.44 -37.87 26.93
CA ASN A 257 16.77 -37.11 27.97
C ASN A 257 17.15 -35.63 27.83
N THR A 258 16.39 -34.86 27.05
CA THR A 258 15.94 -33.58 27.57
C THR A 258 15.04 -33.92 28.73
N ASP A 259 15.58 -33.75 29.94
CA ASP A 259 14.89 -33.87 31.21
C ASP A 259 13.40 -33.56 31.08
N ASN A 260 12.56 -34.55 31.39
CA ASN A 260 11.12 -34.41 31.61
C ASN A 260 10.75 -33.35 32.69
N ASN A 261 11.74 -32.67 33.26
CA ASN A 261 11.60 -31.59 34.24
C ASN A 261 11.92 -30.19 33.70
N ASN A 262 12.36 -30.03 32.44
CA ASN A 262 12.68 -28.72 31.86
C ASN A 262 11.61 -28.16 30.91
N LEU A 263 10.44 -28.80 30.81
CA LEU A 263 9.21 -28.06 30.51
C LEU A 263 8.93 -27.18 31.72
N ARG A 264 9.64 -26.05 31.77
CA ARG A 264 9.35 -24.92 32.63
C ARG A 264 7.92 -24.54 32.28
N LEU A 265 6.94 -25.13 33.00
CA LEU A 265 5.52 -24.92 32.77
C LEU A 265 5.31 -23.43 32.64
N SER A 266 5.15 -22.99 31.39
CA SER A 266 4.91 -21.60 31.05
C SER A 266 3.51 -21.34 31.59
N SER A 267 3.43 -20.91 32.85
CA SER A 267 2.16 -20.55 33.46
C SER A 267 1.75 -19.23 32.83
N TYR A 268 1.01 -19.30 31.73
CA TYR A 268 0.45 -18.12 31.07
C TYR A 268 -0.61 -17.51 32.00
N LYS A 269 -0.38 -16.28 32.42
CA LYS A 269 -1.40 -15.49 33.14
C LYS A 269 -1.87 -14.37 32.22
N LEU A 270 -3.08 -14.53 31.68
CA LEU A 270 -3.73 -13.49 30.90
C LEU A 270 -4.33 -12.45 31.85
N SER A 271 -3.88 -11.20 31.73
CA SER A 271 -4.47 -10.06 32.42
C SER A 271 -5.05 -9.11 31.39
N ILE A 272 -6.36 -9.21 31.16
CA ILE A 272 -7.07 -8.29 30.27
C ILE A 272 -7.48 -7.07 31.08
N LYS A 273 -6.97 -5.90 30.69
CA LYS A 273 -7.56 -4.64 31.12
C LYS A 273 -8.62 -4.27 30.10
N GLN A 274 -9.74 -3.72 30.56
CA GLN A 274 -10.73 -3.16 29.65
C GLN A 274 -10.04 -2.05 28.83
N PRO A 275 -10.15 -2.06 27.49
CA PRO A 275 -9.60 -0.99 26.67
C PRO A 275 -10.20 0.35 27.09
N ASP A 276 -9.36 1.38 27.16
CA ASP A 276 -9.86 2.74 27.29
C ASP A 276 -10.43 3.16 25.93
N PHE A 277 -11.73 2.92 25.75
CA PHE A 277 -12.41 3.27 24.51
C PHE A 277 -12.44 4.77 24.26
N ASN A 278 -12.26 5.63 25.27
CA ASN A 278 -12.18 7.08 25.04
C ASN A 278 -10.83 7.43 24.40
N GLN A 279 -9.75 6.83 24.89
CA GLN A 279 -8.43 6.99 24.28
C GLN A 279 -8.40 6.38 22.87
N LEU A 280 -9.00 5.20 22.68
CA LEU A 280 -9.10 4.56 21.37
C LEU A 280 -9.93 5.40 20.39
N ASN A 281 -11.08 5.93 20.83
CA ASN A 281 -11.89 6.83 20.01
C ASN A 281 -11.10 8.09 19.64
N SER A 282 -10.35 8.68 20.58
CA SER A 282 -9.48 9.82 20.28
C SER A 282 -8.41 9.48 19.23
N ILE A 283 -7.86 8.27 19.25
CA ILE A 283 -6.90 7.82 18.23
C ILE A 283 -7.61 7.63 16.88
N ILE A 284 -8.80 7.02 16.88
CA ILE A 284 -9.59 6.83 15.65
C ILE A 284 -9.94 8.18 15.03
N GLU A 285 -10.46 9.12 15.83
CA GLU A 285 -10.82 10.49 15.40
C GLU A 285 -9.62 11.29 14.87
N GLN A 286 -8.42 11.07 15.44
CA GLN A 286 -7.18 11.66 14.92
C GLN A 286 -6.69 10.97 13.63
N SER A 287 -7.00 9.68 13.47
CA SER A 287 -6.56 8.88 12.32
C SER A 287 -7.45 9.06 11.08
N ILE A 288 -8.74 9.31 11.27
CA ILE A 288 -9.70 9.53 10.20
C ILE A 288 -10.73 10.56 10.63
N LYS A 289 -10.85 11.62 9.83
CA LYS A 289 -11.82 12.70 10.07
C LYS A 289 -12.70 12.85 8.83
N PHE A 290 -14.01 12.70 9.04
CA PHE A 290 -15.00 12.97 8.01
C PHE A 290 -15.61 14.35 8.25
N ASP A 291 -15.04 15.36 7.59
CA ASP A 291 -15.60 16.69 7.62
C ASP A 291 -16.76 16.77 6.62
N ASN A 292 -17.99 16.74 7.14
CA ASN A 292 -19.18 16.98 6.34
C ASN A 292 -19.25 18.49 6.07
N ILE A 293 -18.62 18.92 4.97
CA ILE A 293 -18.67 20.30 4.53
C ILE A 293 -20.11 20.55 4.05
N GLU A 294 -20.98 21.02 4.96
CA GLU A 294 -22.32 21.48 4.59
C GLU A 294 -22.18 22.56 3.52
N SER A 295 -22.61 22.24 2.30
CA SER A 295 -22.69 23.19 1.21
C SER A 295 -23.80 24.19 1.53
N THR A 296 -23.47 25.25 2.26
CA THR A 296 -24.28 26.47 2.31
C THR A 296 -24.14 27.20 0.97
N GLU A 297 -24.66 26.61 -0.09
CA GLU A 297 -24.87 27.27 -1.38
C GLU A 297 -26.21 28.00 -1.33
N SER A 298 -26.22 29.19 -0.72
CA SER A 298 -27.23 30.18 -1.08
C SER A 298 -26.85 30.76 -2.43
N ILE A 299 -27.62 30.40 -3.45
CA ILE A 299 -27.60 30.96 -4.79
C ILE A 299 -27.81 32.48 -4.68
N ASN A 300 -26.73 33.25 -4.69
CA ASN A 300 -26.74 34.67 -5.03
C ASN A 300 -25.37 35.06 -5.61
N THR A 301 -25.39 35.20 -6.93
CA THR A 301 -24.55 36.02 -7.81
C THR A 301 -23.22 36.59 -7.27
N THR A 302 -22.15 36.21 -7.97
CA THR A 302 -20.89 36.95 -8.20
C THR A 302 -20.06 37.31 -6.97
N THR A 303 -19.24 36.36 -6.51
CA THR A 303 -17.81 36.56 -6.18
C THR A 303 -17.13 35.20 -6.02
N THR A 304 -16.09 34.97 -6.83
CA THR A 304 -15.04 33.94 -6.77
C THR A 304 -15.23 32.74 -5.83
N ASN A 305 -15.51 31.59 -6.45
CA ASN A 305 -15.46 30.24 -5.87
C ASN A 305 -14.11 29.97 -5.18
N ASN A 306 -14.09 30.04 -3.86
CA ASN A 306 -13.01 29.51 -3.03
C ASN A 306 -13.61 28.42 -2.13
N ASN A 307 -13.70 27.20 -2.63
CA ASN A 307 -13.86 26.00 -1.80
C ASN A 307 -12.71 25.05 -2.15
N ASP A 308 -11.75 24.92 -1.22
CA ASP A 308 -10.76 23.86 -1.00
C ASP A 308 -10.24 23.08 -2.22
N ASN A 309 -9.74 23.81 -3.22
CA ASN A 309 -8.76 23.25 -4.15
C ASN A 309 -7.49 22.99 -3.34
N LYS A 310 -7.19 21.72 -2.99
CA LYS A 310 -5.83 21.34 -2.61
C LYS A 310 -4.90 21.86 -3.69
N GLN A 311 -4.10 22.86 -3.36
CA GLN A 311 -3.21 23.48 -4.33
C GLN A 311 -1.93 22.66 -4.33
N SER A 312 -1.53 22.25 -5.51
CA SER A 312 -0.27 21.57 -5.70
C SER A 312 0.75 22.57 -6.20
N TYR A 313 1.92 22.56 -5.59
CA TYR A 313 3.00 23.47 -5.90
C TYR A 313 4.30 22.73 -6.17
N ILE A 314 5.09 23.29 -7.06
CA ILE A 314 6.51 23.02 -7.19
C ILE A 314 7.24 24.17 -6.50
N PHE A 315 8.07 23.83 -5.53
CA PHE A 315 8.94 24.76 -4.83
C PHE A 315 10.36 24.55 -5.35
N THR A 316 10.99 25.57 -5.92
CA THR A 316 12.36 25.49 -6.44
C THR A 316 13.19 26.65 -5.91
N THR A 317 14.35 26.35 -5.35
CA THR A 317 15.29 27.35 -4.82
C THR A 317 16.26 27.81 -5.91
N HIS A 318 16.94 28.94 -5.68
CA HIS A 318 17.88 29.50 -6.66
C HIS A 318 19.03 30.28 -5.99
N TYR A 319 20.05 30.64 -6.78
CA TYR A 319 21.29 31.26 -6.29
C TYR A 319 21.09 32.64 -5.64
N GLU A 320 20.07 33.39 -6.07
CA GLU A 320 19.74 34.72 -5.48
C GLU A 320 19.14 34.66 -4.06
N LYS A 321 19.38 33.58 -3.32
CA LYS A 321 18.96 33.40 -1.93
C LYS A 321 17.44 33.42 -1.72
N GLY A 322 16.72 32.91 -2.71
CA GLY A 322 15.27 32.85 -2.74
C GLY A 322 14.73 31.51 -3.23
N ALA A 323 13.42 31.48 -3.42
CA ALA A 323 12.73 30.36 -4.03
C ALA A 323 11.57 30.83 -4.90
N THR A 324 11.37 30.14 -6.01
CA THR A 324 10.21 30.27 -6.88
C THR A 324 9.17 29.22 -6.50
N LEU A 325 7.95 29.67 -6.21
CA LEU A 325 6.80 28.82 -5.95
C LEU A 325 5.89 28.80 -7.19
N ILE A 326 5.67 27.61 -7.74
CA ILE A 326 4.90 27.41 -8.97
C ILE A 326 3.63 26.62 -8.64
N ASN A 327 2.46 27.24 -8.82
CA ASN A 327 1.18 26.59 -8.56
C ASN A 327 0.71 25.80 -9.78
N THR A 328 0.85 24.47 -9.74
CA THR A 328 0.45 23.60 -10.86
C THR A 328 -1.07 23.48 -10.98
N SER A 329 -1.82 23.81 -9.93
CA SER A 329 -3.30 23.79 -9.94
C SER A 329 -3.94 25.08 -10.49
N ASN A 330 -3.21 26.19 -10.57
CA ASN A 330 -3.73 27.49 -10.98
C ASN A 330 -2.99 28.03 -12.20
N ASN A 331 -3.11 27.33 -13.34
CA ASN A 331 -2.48 27.71 -14.60
C ASN A 331 -1.02 28.12 -14.40
N ASN A 332 -0.28 27.37 -13.59
CA ASN A 332 1.15 27.55 -13.48
C ASN A 332 1.56 28.94 -12.93
N SER A 333 0.73 29.56 -12.08
CA SER A 333 1.03 30.88 -11.48
C SER A 333 2.27 30.84 -10.59
N ILE A 334 3.10 31.88 -10.65
CA ILE A 334 4.40 31.96 -9.97
C ILE A 334 4.38 32.99 -8.85
N GLU A 335 5.10 32.70 -7.77
CA GLU A 335 5.40 33.63 -6.69
C GLU A 335 6.87 33.48 -6.26
N GLU A 336 7.60 34.60 -6.19
CA GLU A 336 9.00 34.61 -5.74
C GLU A 336 9.09 34.91 -4.25
N LEU A 337 9.88 34.10 -3.53
CA LEU A 337 10.08 34.15 -2.10
C LEU A 337 11.52 34.55 -1.78
N LYS A 338 11.69 35.52 -0.88
CA LYS A 338 13.00 35.92 -0.36
C LYS A 338 13.24 35.21 0.96
N LEU A 339 14.31 34.41 1.02
CA LEU A 339 14.61 33.55 2.18
C LEU A 339 15.95 33.89 2.85
N ASP A 340 16.78 34.71 2.18
CA ASP A 340 18.12 35.11 2.64
C ASP A 340 19.02 33.90 3.00
N TYR A 341 18.81 32.77 2.32
CA TYR A 341 19.54 31.52 2.49
C TYR A 341 20.13 31.06 1.16
N GLU A 342 21.38 30.65 1.12
CA GLU A 342 22.06 30.23 -0.11
C GLU A 342 21.91 28.71 -0.33
N PHE A 343 21.28 28.34 -1.44
CA PHE A 343 20.83 26.97 -1.71
C PHE A 343 21.74 26.17 -2.64
N TYR A 344 22.88 26.73 -3.08
CA TYR A 344 23.82 25.98 -3.90
C TYR A 344 24.29 24.72 -3.17
N GLY A 345 24.20 23.57 -3.83
CA GLY A 345 24.61 22.30 -3.26
C GLY A 345 23.52 21.56 -2.48
N THR A 346 22.24 21.91 -2.66
CA THR A 346 21.12 21.35 -1.88
C THR A 346 20.11 20.53 -2.70
N TYR A 347 20.37 20.24 -3.98
CA TYR A 347 19.41 19.56 -4.87
C TYR A 347 18.80 18.25 -4.31
N SER A 348 19.57 17.46 -3.56
CA SER A 348 19.11 16.22 -2.92
C SER A 348 18.80 16.37 -1.43
N SER A 349 18.98 17.58 -0.87
CA SER A 349 18.96 17.89 0.56
C SER A 349 17.64 18.52 1.03
N ILE A 350 16.54 18.24 0.33
CA ILE A 350 15.22 18.83 0.56
C ILE A 350 14.13 17.77 0.75
N VAL A 351 13.21 18.03 1.68
CA VAL A 351 11.99 17.23 1.85
C VAL A 351 10.81 18.08 2.29
N SER A 352 9.63 17.80 1.72
CA SER A 352 8.35 18.39 2.09
C SER A 352 7.61 17.49 3.09
N ILE A 353 7.15 18.03 4.22
CA ILE A 353 6.37 17.33 5.23
C ILE A 353 5.21 18.22 5.68
N GLY A 354 3.99 17.86 5.27
CA GLY A 354 2.81 18.71 5.50
C GLY A 354 2.97 20.07 4.82
N GLU A 355 2.78 21.15 5.58
CA GLU A 355 2.97 22.53 5.11
C GLU A 355 4.43 23.01 5.17
N TYR A 356 5.37 22.17 5.63
CA TYR A 356 6.75 22.58 5.85
C TYR A 356 7.71 21.96 4.84
N ILE A 357 8.73 22.72 4.48
CA ILE A 357 9.87 22.28 3.68
C ILE A 357 11.11 22.37 4.55
N TYR A 358 11.90 21.30 4.58
CA TYR A 358 13.16 21.23 5.31
C TYR A 358 14.30 21.10 4.31
N ILE A 359 15.32 21.94 4.45
CA ILE A 359 16.53 21.91 3.60
C ILE A 359 17.76 21.89 4.52
N PHE A 360 18.71 21.00 4.21
CA PHE A 360 19.88 20.76 5.05
C PHE A 360 21.18 21.05 4.30
N GLY A 361 22.09 21.79 4.93
CA GLY A 361 23.42 22.05 4.40
C GLY A 361 23.42 23.02 3.21
N GLY A 362 24.36 22.76 2.29
CA GLY A 362 24.67 23.57 1.11
C GLY A 362 26.12 24.05 1.14
N SER A 363 26.73 24.31 -0.01
CA SER A 363 28.19 24.57 -0.08
C SER A 363 28.62 25.81 0.71
N TYR A 364 27.73 26.79 0.88
CA TYR A 364 27.96 27.99 1.68
C TYR A 364 27.31 27.93 3.07
N ASN A 365 26.50 26.91 3.32
CA ASN A 365 25.71 26.73 4.54
C ASN A 365 25.88 25.31 5.11
N LEU A 366 27.12 24.79 5.05
CA LEU A 366 27.44 23.39 5.40
C LEU A 366 26.85 22.96 6.75
N TYR A 367 26.91 23.84 7.75
CA TYR A 367 26.50 23.58 9.12
C TYR A 367 25.10 24.12 9.45
N LYS A 368 24.31 24.52 8.46
CA LYS A 368 22.98 25.10 8.70
C LYS A 368 21.88 24.26 8.08
N TRP A 369 20.68 24.46 8.55
CA TRP A 369 19.45 23.95 7.95
C TRP A 369 18.35 25.01 8.08
N ILE A 370 17.34 24.89 7.24
CA ILE A 370 16.22 25.83 7.16
C ILE A 370 14.89 25.10 7.12
N LYS A 371 13.92 25.62 7.86
CA LYS A 371 12.51 25.23 7.86
C LYS A 371 11.69 26.35 7.24
N ILE A 372 11.00 26.05 6.15
CA ILE A 372 10.15 26.99 5.42
C ILE A 372 8.71 26.57 5.60
N SER A 373 7.82 27.53 5.87
CA SER A 373 6.39 27.29 5.95
C SER A 373 5.71 27.77 4.70
N MET A 374 4.96 26.89 4.04
CA MET A 374 4.20 27.23 2.85
C MET A 374 2.97 28.08 3.15
N LYS A 375 2.50 28.04 4.40
CA LYS A 375 1.40 28.88 4.86
C LYS A 375 1.82 30.33 5.03
N SER A 376 2.97 30.57 5.67
CA SER A 376 3.52 31.92 5.85
C SER A 376 4.38 32.38 4.68
N LYS A 377 4.78 31.45 3.80
CA LYS A 377 5.69 31.65 2.67
C LYS A 377 7.01 32.28 3.07
N SER A 378 7.54 31.84 4.21
CA SER A 378 8.75 32.41 4.82
C SER A 378 9.56 31.35 5.57
N ALA A 379 10.83 31.67 5.82
CA ALA A 379 11.68 30.88 6.69
C ALA A 379 11.20 31.02 8.15
N GLU A 380 10.66 29.95 8.72
CA GLU A 380 10.28 29.93 10.14
C GLU A 380 11.49 29.71 11.05
N HIS A 381 12.49 28.99 10.54
CA HIS A 381 13.69 28.67 11.30
C HIS A 381 14.89 28.54 10.38
N ILE A 382 16.01 29.12 10.79
CA ILE A 382 17.34 28.85 10.26
C ILE A 382 18.19 28.49 11.47
N GLY A 383 18.67 27.26 11.52
CA GLY A 383 19.38 26.70 12.66
C GLY A 383 20.70 26.06 12.28
N ASP A 384 21.52 25.80 13.28
CA ASP A 384 22.77 25.05 13.10
C ASP A 384 22.50 23.53 13.18
N ILE A 385 23.30 22.76 12.44
CA ILE A 385 23.33 21.30 12.49
C ILE A 385 24.20 20.90 13.68
N GLU A 386 23.57 20.72 14.84
CA GLU A 386 24.25 20.35 16.09
C GLU A 386 24.19 18.85 16.36
N GLY A 387 25.31 18.26 16.82
CA GLY A 387 25.40 16.84 17.21
C GLY A 387 25.88 15.89 16.12
N ILE A 388 25.88 16.35 14.86
CA ILE A 388 26.50 15.68 13.70
C ILE A 388 27.35 16.69 12.92
N LYS A 389 28.06 16.25 11.87
CA LYS A 389 28.81 17.17 11.00
C LYS A 389 27.91 17.75 9.91
N GLY A 390 28.12 19.01 9.56
CA GLY A 390 27.56 19.63 8.35
C GLY A 390 28.19 19.09 7.06
N ASP A 391 27.54 19.28 5.91
CA ASP A 391 28.05 18.92 4.56
C ASP A 391 27.15 19.56 3.47
N TYR A 392 27.41 19.23 2.21
CA TYR A 392 26.59 19.57 1.04
C TYR A 392 26.35 18.32 0.17
N PHE A 393 25.39 18.40 -0.76
CA PHE A 393 24.90 17.24 -1.52
C PHE A 393 24.47 16.07 -0.62
N ILE A 394 23.93 16.39 0.55
CA ILE A 394 23.35 15.41 1.48
C ILE A 394 22.06 14.92 0.87
N SER A 395 21.89 13.60 0.68
CA SER A 395 20.60 13.10 0.24
C SER A 395 19.69 12.88 1.44
N VAL A 396 18.44 13.34 1.37
CA VAL A 396 17.48 13.20 2.48
C VAL A 396 16.24 12.39 2.10
N CYS A 397 15.67 11.70 3.08
CA CYS A 397 14.37 11.04 2.95
C CYS A 397 13.61 11.02 4.28
N TYR A 398 12.28 11.09 4.22
CA TYR A 398 11.42 11.09 5.41
C TYR A 398 10.83 9.70 5.65
N ASP A 399 10.76 9.27 6.91
CA ASP A 399 10.23 7.95 7.29
C ASP A 399 8.70 7.87 7.37
N GLY A 400 8.02 8.98 7.15
CA GLY A 400 6.56 9.06 7.28
C GLY A 400 6.09 9.31 8.71
N GLN A 401 6.99 9.42 9.70
CA GLN A 401 6.65 9.54 11.12
C GLN A 401 7.21 10.81 11.76
N ASP A 402 8.49 10.84 12.07
CA ASP A 402 9.11 11.96 12.78
C ASP A 402 10.60 12.14 12.49
N HIS A 403 11.22 11.29 11.66
CA HIS A 403 12.63 11.42 11.31
C HIS A 403 12.84 11.65 9.82
N ILE A 404 13.70 12.63 9.53
CA ILE A 404 14.35 12.79 8.23
C ILE A 404 15.73 12.16 8.33
N TYR A 405 16.05 11.25 7.42
CA TYR A 405 17.35 10.60 7.33
C TYR A 405 18.25 11.43 6.40
N LEU A 406 19.49 11.66 6.82
CA LEU A 406 20.52 12.37 6.07
C LEU A 406 21.60 11.37 5.68
N VAL A 407 21.76 11.15 4.38
CA VAL A 407 22.57 10.06 3.83
C VAL A 407 23.77 10.63 3.08
N ASN A 408 24.96 10.38 3.64
CA ASN A 408 26.24 10.87 3.13
C ASN A 408 26.24 12.40 2.88
N GLY A 409 27.23 12.85 2.14
CA GLY A 409 27.45 14.19 1.64
C GLY A 409 28.74 14.16 0.83
N TYR A 410 29.12 15.29 0.24
CA TYR A 410 30.29 15.36 -0.63
C TYR A 410 31.59 15.09 0.16
N ASP A 411 31.75 15.75 1.29
CA ASP A 411 32.96 15.62 2.13
C ASP A 411 32.90 14.36 3.01
N ILE A 412 31.70 13.95 3.44
CA ILE A 412 31.48 12.83 4.36
C ILE A 412 30.58 11.78 3.71
N ASN A 413 31.20 10.74 3.15
CA ASN A 413 30.54 9.75 2.29
C ASN A 413 30.33 8.36 2.93
N ASN A 414 30.28 8.30 4.27
CA ASN A 414 30.17 7.05 5.01
C ASN A 414 29.24 7.15 6.24
N ARG A 415 28.08 7.80 6.11
CA ARG A 415 27.17 8.06 7.22
C ARG A 415 25.69 8.00 6.86
N ILE A 416 24.89 7.65 7.86
CA ILE A 416 23.46 7.92 7.94
C ILE A 416 23.25 8.64 9.28
N ASP A 417 22.79 9.87 9.21
CA ASP A 417 22.32 10.64 10.36
C ASP A 417 20.79 10.76 10.30
N ARG A 418 20.15 11.20 11.38
CA ARG A 418 18.72 11.51 11.37
C ARG A 418 18.40 12.78 12.12
N PHE A 419 17.35 13.45 11.68
CA PHE A 419 16.81 14.68 12.26
C PHE A 419 15.37 14.45 12.71
N ASN A 420 15.09 14.67 13.98
CA ASN A 420 13.74 14.50 14.53
C ASN A 420 12.95 15.82 14.41
N ILE A 421 11.88 15.83 13.61
CA ILE A 421 11.12 17.05 13.28
C ILE A 421 10.32 17.61 14.46
N LYS A 422 10.06 16.81 15.50
CA LYS A 422 9.31 17.25 16.69
C LYS A 422 10.23 17.93 17.71
N THR A 423 11.44 17.40 17.86
CA THR A 423 12.42 17.91 18.83
C THR A 423 13.43 18.88 18.22
N MET A 424 13.50 18.95 16.88
CA MET A 424 14.47 19.73 16.10
C MET A 424 15.93 19.37 16.45
N LYS A 425 16.21 18.07 16.65
CA LYS A 425 17.54 17.57 17.03
C LYS A 425 18.09 16.59 16.00
N PHE A 426 19.40 16.65 15.79
CA PHE A 426 20.13 15.68 14.99
C PHE A 426 20.77 14.61 15.88
N GLU A 427 20.94 13.42 15.31
CA GLU A 427 21.74 12.36 15.92
C GLU A 427 22.37 11.46 14.85
N SER A 428 23.56 10.96 15.15
CA SER A 428 24.23 9.95 14.32
C SER A 428 23.47 8.63 14.41
N TYR A 429 23.10 8.04 13.27
CA TYR A 429 22.25 6.84 13.23
C TYR A 429 23.02 5.56 12.86
N HIS A 430 23.85 5.62 11.82
CA HIS A 430 24.67 4.50 11.35
C HIS A 430 25.90 4.97 10.57
N GLN A 431 27.01 4.25 10.66
CA GLN A 431 28.20 4.51 9.86
C GLN A 431 28.27 3.52 8.70
N LEU A 432 28.23 4.02 7.47
CA LEU A 432 28.30 3.20 6.27
C LEU A 432 29.75 2.73 6.02
N PRO A 433 29.94 1.61 5.31
CA PRO A 433 31.21 1.28 4.67
C PRO A 433 31.70 2.40 3.74
N VAL A 434 33.02 2.53 3.60
CA VAL A 434 33.61 3.46 2.63
C VAL A 434 33.31 2.97 1.22
N GLY A 435 32.90 3.87 0.32
CA GLY A 435 32.75 3.56 -1.11
C GLY A 435 31.47 4.09 -1.75
N TYR A 436 30.46 4.48 -0.98
CA TYR A 436 29.17 4.91 -1.54
C TYR A 436 29.18 6.33 -2.14
N ASN A 437 30.17 7.18 -1.82
CA ASN A 437 30.19 8.59 -2.25
C ASN A 437 28.92 9.36 -1.78
N HIS A 438 28.74 10.61 -2.21
CA HIS A 438 27.46 11.31 -2.04
C HIS A 438 26.37 10.66 -2.90
N GLN A 439 25.12 10.92 -2.51
CA GLN A 439 23.94 10.25 -3.04
C GLN A 439 23.09 11.24 -3.83
N ILE A 440 22.54 10.79 -4.96
CA ILE A 440 21.71 11.66 -5.81
C ILE A 440 20.25 11.70 -5.36
N SER A 441 19.78 10.62 -4.73
CA SER A 441 18.39 10.45 -4.33
C SER A 441 18.28 9.28 -3.34
N SER A 442 17.47 9.44 -2.30
CA SER A 442 17.22 8.45 -1.26
C SER A 442 15.73 8.34 -1.00
N MET A 443 15.20 7.14 -0.77
CA MET A 443 13.81 6.93 -0.38
C MET A 443 13.69 5.87 0.70
N ILE A 444 12.64 5.93 1.50
CA ILE A 444 12.25 4.81 2.37
C ILE A 444 11.10 4.06 1.71
N PHE A 445 11.28 2.76 1.52
CA PHE A 445 10.29 1.88 0.92
C PHE A 445 10.27 0.54 1.66
N LYS A 446 9.08 0.10 2.10
CA LYS A 446 8.86 -1.16 2.83
C LYS A 446 9.86 -1.40 3.98
N GLY A 447 10.12 -0.37 4.78
CA GLY A 447 10.99 -0.45 5.97
C GLY A 447 12.50 -0.43 5.69
N SER A 448 12.91 -0.25 4.43
CA SER A 448 14.31 -0.09 4.05
C SER A 448 14.56 1.28 3.44
N LEU A 449 15.72 1.86 3.72
CA LEU A 449 16.25 3.04 3.04
C LEU A 449 17.00 2.59 1.79
N TYR A 450 16.60 3.09 0.63
CA TYR A 450 17.30 2.88 -0.63
C TYR A 450 17.96 4.18 -1.05
N SER A 451 19.19 4.12 -1.54
CA SER A 451 19.94 5.30 -1.96
C SER A 451 20.83 5.03 -3.17
N ILE A 452 20.84 5.97 -4.11
CA ILE A 452 21.61 5.87 -5.36
C ILE A 452 22.90 6.67 -5.27
N SER A 453 24.02 6.01 -5.54
CA SER A 453 25.36 6.60 -5.44
C SER A 453 25.73 7.41 -6.70
N TYR A 454 26.26 8.62 -6.51
CA TYR A 454 26.64 9.51 -7.62
C TYR A 454 27.83 8.97 -8.41
N LYS A 455 27.71 8.99 -9.75
CA LYS A 455 28.68 8.47 -10.75
C LYS A 455 29.05 7.01 -10.57
N GLN A 456 28.26 6.26 -9.82
CA GLN A 456 28.41 4.83 -9.61
C GLN A 456 27.21 4.09 -10.19
N ASN A 457 27.41 2.80 -10.40
CA ASN A 457 26.40 1.88 -10.88
C ASN A 457 25.84 1.04 -9.71
N LEU A 458 25.60 1.72 -8.59
CA LEU A 458 25.32 1.12 -7.29
C LEU A 458 24.14 1.82 -6.61
N ILE A 459 23.21 1.01 -6.14
CA ILE A 459 22.15 1.38 -5.20
C ILE A 459 22.35 0.54 -3.97
N PHE A 460 22.42 1.14 -2.79
CA PHE A 460 22.42 0.36 -1.55
C PHE A 460 21.05 0.40 -0.90
N GLN A 461 20.71 -0.71 -0.26
CA GLN A 461 19.54 -0.87 0.59
C GLN A 461 20.04 -1.03 2.03
N PHE A 462 19.58 -0.16 2.91
CA PHE A 462 19.82 -0.22 4.34
C PHE A 462 18.53 -0.61 5.06
N ASP A 463 18.49 -1.78 5.69
CA ASP A 463 17.38 -2.22 6.52
C ASP A 463 17.35 -1.39 7.81
N LEU A 464 16.29 -0.61 8.01
CA LEU A 464 16.20 0.31 9.16
C LEU A 464 16.07 -0.43 10.50
N THR A 465 15.58 -1.68 10.50
CA THR A 465 15.38 -2.51 11.69
C THR A 465 16.64 -3.29 12.05
N ASN A 466 17.17 -4.02 11.07
CA ASN A 466 18.30 -4.93 11.27
C ASN A 466 19.66 -4.22 11.11
N LYS A 467 19.66 -3.00 10.56
CA LYS A 467 20.86 -2.21 10.24
C LYS A 467 21.83 -2.94 9.32
N THR A 468 21.28 -3.75 8.41
CA THR A 468 22.03 -4.51 7.41
C THR A 468 22.02 -3.79 6.07
N ILE A 469 23.14 -3.84 5.36
CA ILE A 469 23.29 -3.23 4.03
C ILE A 469 23.30 -4.32 2.97
N THR A 470 22.57 -4.10 1.88
CA THR A 470 22.58 -4.93 0.68
C THR A 470 22.82 -4.05 -0.53
N ASP A 471 23.81 -4.42 -1.33
CA ASP A 471 24.17 -3.71 -2.56
C ASP A 471 23.40 -4.26 -3.76
N HIS A 472 22.88 -3.35 -4.59
CA HIS A 472 22.23 -3.65 -5.86
C HIS A 472 22.99 -2.95 -6.99
N GLN A 473 23.58 -3.74 -7.87
CA GLN A 473 24.24 -3.22 -9.07
C GLN A 473 23.19 -2.84 -10.11
N ILE A 474 23.39 -1.69 -10.76
CA ILE A 474 22.59 -1.21 -11.88
C ILE A 474 23.48 -1.08 -13.13
N ASP A 475 22.87 -0.97 -14.31
CA ASP A 475 23.57 -0.95 -15.61
C ASP A 475 23.92 0.47 -16.09
N ILE A 476 23.78 1.47 -15.22
CA ILE A 476 23.99 2.89 -15.54
C ILE A 476 24.86 3.58 -14.49
N LYS A 477 25.48 4.71 -14.85
CA LYS A 477 26.19 5.58 -13.90
C LYS A 477 25.30 6.77 -13.56
N ALA A 478 24.73 6.75 -12.37
CA ALA A 478 23.74 7.74 -11.98
C ALA A 478 24.36 9.15 -11.83
N TYR A 479 23.82 10.14 -12.55
CA TYR A 479 24.25 11.54 -12.46
C TYR A 479 23.27 12.38 -11.65
N SER A 480 21.98 12.24 -11.95
CA SER A 480 20.89 12.85 -11.19
C SER A 480 19.69 11.90 -11.15
N GLY A 481 18.77 12.15 -10.24
CA GLY A 481 17.61 11.28 -10.10
C GLY A 481 16.65 11.73 -9.01
N CYS A 482 15.45 11.18 -9.09
CA CYS A 482 14.37 11.36 -8.14
C CYS A 482 13.63 10.03 -7.91
N HIS A 483 12.65 10.03 -7.03
CA HIS A 483 11.82 8.86 -6.75
C HIS A 483 10.35 9.23 -6.58
N ASP A 484 9.47 8.25 -6.77
CA ASP A 484 8.03 8.41 -6.54
C ASP A 484 7.56 8.04 -5.12
N ASN A 485 8.50 7.71 -4.21
CA ASN A 485 8.21 7.14 -2.89
C ASN A 485 7.44 5.81 -2.92
N ASN A 486 7.33 5.17 -4.09
CA ASN A 486 6.59 3.94 -4.31
C ASN A 486 7.46 2.87 -5.00
N GLY A 487 8.75 2.88 -4.65
CA GLY A 487 9.70 1.87 -5.10
C GLY A 487 10.34 2.16 -6.46
N ASN A 488 10.02 3.28 -7.12
CA ASN A 488 10.64 3.64 -8.40
C ASN A 488 11.58 4.82 -8.24
N PHE A 489 12.79 4.64 -8.77
CA PHE A 489 13.72 5.72 -9.06
C PHE A 489 13.67 6.08 -10.54
N PHE A 490 13.82 7.36 -10.83
CA PHE A 490 14.03 7.88 -12.18
C PHE A 490 15.43 8.48 -12.22
N ILE A 491 16.27 7.95 -13.11
CA ILE A 491 17.71 8.17 -13.05
C ILE A 491 18.21 8.61 -14.41
N PHE A 492 18.94 9.72 -14.44
CA PHE A 492 19.64 10.20 -15.61
C PHE A 492 21.12 9.79 -15.56
N ASP A 493 21.57 9.13 -16.62
CA ASP A 493 22.96 8.76 -16.86
C ASP A 493 23.54 9.72 -17.90
N LYS A 494 24.28 10.71 -17.42
CA LYS A 494 24.97 11.69 -18.27
C LYS A 494 26.00 11.05 -19.21
N THR A 495 26.63 9.94 -18.80
CA THR A 495 27.73 9.32 -19.57
C THR A 495 27.20 8.66 -20.84
N ASN A 496 26.07 7.97 -20.72
CA ASN A 496 25.45 7.24 -21.82
C ASN A 496 24.25 7.97 -22.43
N ASN A 497 23.91 9.15 -21.90
CA ASN A 497 22.72 9.92 -22.22
C ASN A 497 21.45 9.07 -22.17
N ARG A 498 21.28 8.32 -21.07
CA ARG A 498 20.12 7.45 -20.83
C ARG A 498 19.28 8.03 -19.71
N PHE A 499 17.96 8.02 -19.89
CA PHE A 499 17.02 8.23 -18.80
C PHE A 499 16.30 6.93 -18.52
N ILE A 500 16.31 6.46 -17.28
CA ILE A 500 15.73 5.16 -16.92
C ILE A 500 14.79 5.28 -15.73
N LYS A 501 13.84 4.35 -15.65
CA LYS A 501 13.08 4.02 -14.44
C LYS A 501 13.63 2.72 -13.87
N TYR A 502 14.07 2.73 -12.62
CA TYR A 502 14.52 1.55 -11.89
C TYR A 502 13.56 1.25 -10.74
N ASN A 503 13.02 0.03 -10.67
CA ASN A 503 12.17 -0.40 -9.56
C ASN A 503 12.96 -1.25 -8.57
N VAL A 504 12.99 -0.86 -7.29
CA VAL A 504 13.79 -1.56 -6.27
C VAL A 504 13.25 -2.93 -5.87
N GLU A 505 11.96 -3.18 -6.07
CA GLU A 505 11.32 -4.45 -5.73
C GLU A 505 11.53 -5.49 -6.82
N THR A 506 11.26 -5.13 -8.08
CA THR A 506 11.45 -6.03 -9.22
C THR A 506 12.90 -6.09 -9.70
N LYS A 507 13.72 -5.10 -9.30
CA LYS A 507 15.11 -4.90 -9.76
C LYS A 507 15.21 -4.73 -11.27
N GLN A 508 14.15 -4.22 -11.91
CA GLN A 508 14.09 -4.01 -13.35
C GLN A 508 14.33 -2.54 -13.71
N SER A 509 15.11 -2.34 -14.78
CA SER A 509 15.32 -1.05 -15.43
C SER A 509 14.48 -0.96 -16.71
N ILE A 510 13.81 0.17 -16.92
CA ILE A 510 13.10 0.50 -18.16
C ILE A 510 13.72 1.78 -18.72
N ASN A 511 14.14 1.77 -19.98
CA ASN A 511 14.60 2.99 -20.66
C ASN A 511 13.39 3.88 -20.96
N LEU A 512 13.51 5.15 -20.59
CA LEU A 512 12.56 6.22 -20.86
C LEU A 512 13.03 7.01 -22.09
N ASN A 513 12.11 7.74 -22.73
CA ASN A 513 12.49 8.57 -23.86
C ASN A 513 13.30 9.79 -23.37
N ALA A 514 14.53 9.94 -23.86
CA ALA A 514 15.46 10.99 -23.48
C ALA A 514 15.83 11.92 -24.65
N ASP A 515 15.13 11.87 -25.79
CA ASP A 515 15.52 12.55 -27.03
C ASP A 515 15.71 14.07 -26.86
N HIS A 516 15.02 14.68 -25.90
CA HIS A 516 15.14 16.11 -25.58
C HIS A 516 16.17 16.43 -24.48
N LEU A 517 16.72 15.42 -23.78
CA LEU A 517 17.68 15.58 -22.68
C LEU A 517 19.15 15.63 -23.16
N VAL A 518 19.39 15.40 -24.45
CA VAL A 518 20.72 15.09 -25.04
C VAL A 518 21.72 16.25 -24.96
N ASN A 519 21.25 17.49 -24.81
CA ASN A 519 22.10 18.69 -24.91
C ASN A 519 22.35 19.41 -23.58
N GLU A 520 21.91 18.84 -22.45
CA GLU A 520 21.99 19.54 -21.16
C GLU A 520 23.06 18.94 -20.26
N ASP A 521 24.09 19.74 -19.97
CA ASP A 521 25.22 19.30 -19.16
C ASP A 521 24.86 19.14 -17.67
N HIS A 522 23.76 19.75 -17.20
CA HIS A 522 23.47 19.90 -15.77
C HIS A 522 21.99 19.67 -15.44
N LEU A 523 21.54 18.45 -15.72
CA LEU A 523 20.15 18.02 -15.55
C LEU A 523 19.90 17.52 -14.12
N PHE A 524 19.03 18.18 -13.36
CA PHE A 524 18.57 17.71 -12.04
C PHE A 524 17.07 17.52 -12.08
N VAL A 525 16.60 16.37 -11.60
CA VAL A 525 15.21 15.96 -11.79
C VAL A 525 14.44 15.82 -10.48
N MET A 526 13.15 16.12 -10.53
CA MET A 526 12.18 16.01 -9.43
C MET A 526 10.97 15.20 -9.86
N TYR A 527 10.44 14.34 -9.00
CA TYR A 527 9.13 13.73 -9.21
C TYR A 527 8.01 14.60 -8.66
N HIS A 528 6.91 14.72 -9.40
CA HIS A 528 5.69 15.38 -8.96
C HIS A 528 4.47 14.62 -9.47
N ARG A 529 3.53 14.34 -8.58
CA ARG A 529 2.25 13.73 -8.93
C ARG A 529 1.18 14.81 -9.03
N GLU A 530 0.79 15.16 -10.25
CA GLU A 530 -0.20 16.20 -10.51
C GLU A 530 -1.63 15.69 -10.23
N SER A 531 -1.89 14.41 -10.50
CA SER A 531 -3.17 13.75 -10.21
C SER A 531 -3.02 12.25 -9.96
N PRO A 532 -4.09 11.53 -9.57
CA PRO A 532 -4.02 10.07 -9.41
C PRO A 532 -3.55 9.32 -10.66
N THR A 533 -3.77 9.89 -11.84
CA THR A 533 -3.48 9.29 -13.16
C THR A 533 -2.39 10.02 -13.93
N SER A 534 -1.75 11.04 -13.35
CA SER A 534 -0.76 11.84 -14.05
C SER A 534 0.40 12.22 -13.14
N SER A 535 1.59 11.87 -13.59
CA SER A 535 2.84 12.07 -12.89
C SER A 535 3.89 12.60 -13.84
N TYR A 536 4.70 13.51 -13.34
CA TYR A 536 5.69 14.20 -14.12
C TYR A 536 7.04 14.21 -13.43
N ILE A 537 8.07 14.33 -14.26
CA ILE A 537 9.42 14.61 -13.82
C ILE A 537 9.78 15.99 -14.32
N TYR A 538 10.18 16.86 -13.41
CA TYR A 538 10.55 18.23 -13.71
C TYR A 538 12.05 18.41 -13.60
N SER A 539 12.60 19.34 -14.37
CA SER A 539 13.97 19.82 -14.21
C SER A 539 14.00 21.33 -14.26
N PHE A 540 14.88 21.90 -13.46
CA PHE A 540 15.21 23.32 -13.44
C PHE A 540 16.73 23.45 -13.44
N GLY A 541 17.29 24.14 -14.43
CA GLY A 541 18.74 24.22 -14.65
C GLY A 541 19.34 25.60 -14.45
N GLU A 542 20.57 25.77 -14.95
CA GLU A 542 21.32 27.03 -14.95
C GLU A 542 20.60 28.14 -15.74
N SER A 543 19.86 27.75 -16.77
CA SER A 543 19.04 28.67 -17.57
C SER A 543 17.65 28.10 -17.81
N ASN A 544 16.72 28.97 -18.18
CA ASN A 544 15.35 28.56 -18.51
C ASN A 544 15.25 27.61 -19.71
N ASP A 545 16.23 27.59 -20.60
CA ASP A 545 16.24 26.65 -21.73
C ASP A 545 16.36 25.19 -21.26
N CYS A 546 16.93 24.99 -20.06
CA CYS A 546 17.08 23.70 -19.38
C CYS A 546 15.84 23.24 -18.61
N ASN A 547 14.78 24.04 -18.61
CA ASN A 547 13.56 23.69 -17.90
C ASN A 547 12.68 22.79 -18.79
N PHE A 548 12.35 21.59 -18.28
CA PHE A 548 11.46 20.66 -18.96
C PHE A 548 10.53 19.93 -18.00
N LYS A 549 9.45 19.39 -18.57
CA LYS A 549 8.46 18.54 -17.93
C LYS A 549 8.40 17.23 -18.73
N TYR A 550 8.58 16.12 -18.05
CA TYR A 550 8.53 14.78 -18.62
C TYR A 550 7.31 14.03 -18.09
N SER A 551 6.40 13.61 -18.97
CA SER A 551 5.25 12.79 -18.59
C SER A 551 5.63 11.33 -18.49
N ILE A 552 5.42 10.74 -17.32
CA ILE A 552 5.68 9.32 -17.09
C ILE A 552 4.69 8.46 -17.88
N GLU A 553 3.42 8.87 -17.94
CA GLU A 553 2.37 8.09 -18.60
C GLU A 553 2.44 8.13 -20.13
N SER A 554 2.75 9.29 -20.73
CA SER A 554 2.90 9.39 -22.19
C SER A 554 4.32 9.14 -22.69
N ASN A 555 5.32 9.06 -21.79
CA ASN A 555 6.73 8.86 -22.12
C ASN A 555 7.26 9.95 -23.08
N GLN A 556 6.88 11.21 -22.80
CA GLN A 556 7.21 12.40 -23.60
C GLN A 556 7.83 13.49 -22.73
N CYS A 557 8.77 14.22 -23.31
CA CYS A 557 9.42 15.38 -22.71
C CYS A 557 9.01 16.66 -23.46
N GLU A 558 8.67 17.72 -22.74
CA GLU A 558 8.35 19.03 -23.32
C GLU A 558 9.06 20.16 -22.56
N PRO A 559 9.43 21.26 -23.24
CA PRO A 559 9.87 22.48 -22.58
C PRO A 559 8.85 22.97 -21.54
N PHE A 560 9.33 23.47 -20.41
CA PHE A 560 8.47 23.91 -19.33
C PHE A 560 8.96 25.24 -18.76
N PHE A 561 8.11 26.27 -18.67
CA PHE A 561 8.47 27.56 -18.05
C PHE A 561 9.78 28.19 -18.58
N ARG A 562 9.88 28.41 -19.90
CA ARG A 562 11.03 29.10 -20.49
C ARG A 562 11.00 30.62 -20.35
N ASP A 563 9.82 31.19 -20.13
CA ASP A 563 9.59 32.64 -20.12
C ASP A 563 9.62 33.26 -18.71
N ILE A 564 10.22 32.59 -17.72
CA ILE A 564 10.29 33.07 -16.33
C ILE A 564 11.54 33.90 -16.05
N ILE A 565 11.64 34.49 -14.86
CA ILE A 565 12.90 35.12 -14.45
C ILE A 565 13.94 34.02 -14.28
N ASP A 566 15.04 34.18 -15.01
CA ASP A 566 16.19 33.30 -14.94
C ASP A 566 16.97 33.62 -13.66
N HIS A 567 17.01 32.67 -12.74
CA HIS A 567 17.59 32.84 -11.41
C HIS A 567 18.78 31.92 -11.15
N ASP A 568 19.22 31.14 -12.15
CA ASP A 568 20.13 30.01 -12.01
C ASP A 568 19.68 29.03 -10.91
N ARG A 569 19.22 27.85 -11.32
CA ARG A 569 18.71 26.81 -10.42
C ARG A 569 19.62 25.59 -10.40
N GLU A 570 20.82 25.69 -10.96
CA GLU A 570 21.77 24.59 -10.99
C GLU A 570 22.13 24.14 -9.57
N TRP A 571 22.12 22.82 -9.30
CA TRP A 571 22.42 22.25 -7.99
C TRP A 571 21.56 22.74 -6.81
N CYS A 572 20.46 23.45 -7.07
CA CYS A 572 19.56 23.98 -6.06
C CYS A 572 18.45 22.96 -5.71
N ALA A 573 17.95 23.04 -4.49
CA ALA A 573 16.85 22.22 -4.00
C ALA A 573 15.54 22.52 -4.73
N PHE A 574 14.79 21.47 -5.04
CA PHE A 574 13.39 21.59 -5.44
C PHE A 574 12.56 20.43 -4.88
N THR A 575 11.29 20.69 -4.59
CA THR A 575 10.36 19.68 -4.07
C THR A 575 8.93 19.97 -4.48
N SER A 576 8.09 18.94 -4.43
CA SER A 576 6.65 19.04 -4.65
C SER A 576 5.95 19.15 -3.30
N ILE A 577 5.00 20.07 -3.18
CA ILE A 577 4.19 20.20 -1.97
C ILE A 577 2.71 20.36 -2.32
N SER A 578 1.86 19.64 -1.60
CA SER A 578 0.40 19.76 -1.72
C SER A 578 -0.16 19.87 -0.32
N PHE A 579 -0.88 20.95 -0.02
CA PHE A 579 -1.46 21.21 1.29
C PHE A 579 -2.84 21.84 1.20
#